data_AF-A0A7S0Z6X9-F1
#
_entry.id   AF-A0A7S0Z6X9-F1
#
_cell.length_a   1.000
_cell.length_b   1.000
_cell.length_c   1.000
_cell.angle_alpha   90.00
_cell.angle_beta   90.00
_cell.angle_gamma   90.00
#
_symmetry.space_group_name_H-M   'P 1'
#
loop_
_entity.id
_entity.type
_entity.pdbx_description
1 polymer ?
#
loop_
_entity_poly.entity_id
_entity_poly.type
_entity_poly.pdbx_seq_one_letter_code
_entity_poly.pdbx_strand_id
1 'polypeptide(L)'
;MGVNGEDLQVITPQFLYVQAPTVNAVLPSSGSSGGGTRVTILGSNFVGESDGSIPVQANGPSAAEVLPGTLVTSSMVTVYAPASAGADAVSLEVSNNGLDFSTDS
;
A
#
# COMPACT_ATOMS: atom_id res chain seq x y z
N MET A 1 -6.07 9.88 49.81
CA MET A 1 -5.05 9.29 48.94
C MET A 1 -5.73 9.13 47.58
N GLY A 2 -5.49 10.06 46.66
CA GLY A 2 -6.19 10.13 45.38
C GLY A 2 -5.80 8.95 44.49
N VAL A 3 -6.79 8.31 43.88
CA VAL A 3 -6.55 7.27 42.88
C VAL A 3 -5.86 7.92 41.68
N ASN A 4 -4.66 7.47 41.34
CA ASN A 4 -3.97 7.89 40.13
C ASN A 4 -4.77 7.34 38.95
N GLY A 5 -5.62 8.19 38.38
CA GLY A 5 -6.34 7.93 37.15
C GLY A 5 -5.34 7.75 36.02
N GLU A 6 -4.84 6.53 35.88
CA GLU A 6 -4.36 6.02 34.61
C GLU A 6 -5.53 6.25 33.65
N ASP A 7 -5.39 7.26 32.79
CA ASP A 7 -6.22 7.49 31.62
C ASP A 7 -6.14 6.22 30.78
N LEU A 8 -6.99 5.24 31.08
CA LEU A 8 -7.25 4.12 30.20
C LEU A 8 -7.96 4.75 29.02
N GLN A 9 -7.18 5.19 28.04
CA GLN A 9 -7.68 5.55 26.73
C GLN A 9 -8.44 4.33 26.21
N VAL A 10 -9.77 4.35 26.37
CA VAL A 10 -10.64 3.29 25.86
C VAL A 10 -10.66 3.50 24.36
N ILE A 11 -9.73 2.86 23.66
CA ILE A 11 -9.71 2.84 22.20
C ILE A 11 -10.85 1.89 21.81
N THR A 12 -11.98 2.44 21.38
CA THR A 12 -13.06 1.64 20.82
C THR A 12 -12.70 1.27 19.37
N PRO A 13 -12.45 -0.01 19.04
CA PRO A 13 -12.15 -0.39 17.67
C PRO A 13 -13.36 -0.06 16.78
N GLN A 14 -13.11 0.65 15.68
CA GLN A 14 -14.13 1.00 14.69
C GLN A 14 -13.99 0.12 13.45
N PHE A 15 -15.12 -0.33 12.90
CA PHE A 15 -15.15 -0.97 11.59
C PHE A 15 -15.64 0.04 10.54
N LEU A 16 -14.88 0.22 9.47
CA LEU A 16 -15.21 1.15 8.39
C LEU A 16 -15.46 0.37 7.09
N TYR A 17 -16.59 0.64 6.45
CA TYR A 17 -16.83 0.20 5.08
C TYR A 17 -16.20 1.21 4.13
N VAL A 18 -15.14 0.81 3.44
CA VAL A 18 -14.48 1.59 2.39
C VAL A 18 -14.74 0.97 1.03
N GLN A 19 -14.77 1.78 -0.02
CA GLN A 19 -14.76 1.26 -1.38
C GLN A 19 -13.45 0.54 -1.66
N ALA A 20 -13.50 -0.50 -2.48
CA ALA A 20 -12.30 -1.21 -2.91
C ALA A 20 -11.37 -0.25 -3.69
N PRO A 21 -10.05 -0.32 -3.46
CA PRO A 21 -9.08 0.44 -4.23
C PRO A 21 -9.06 -0.04 -5.69
N THR A 22 -8.83 0.88 -6.62
CA THR A 22 -8.65 0.55 -8.05
C THR A 22 -7.36 1.15 -8.54
N VAL A 23 -6.52 0.34 -9.20
CA VAL A 23 -5.30 0.80 -9.87
C VAL A 23 -5.63 1.05 -11.35
N ASN A 24 -5.24 2.22 -11.86
CA ASN A 24 -5.45 2.60 -13.25
C ASN A 24 -4.15 2.68 -14.05
N ALA A 25 -3.05 3.08 -13.40
CA ALA A 25 -1.75 3.18 -14.07
C ALA A 25 -0.59 3.10 -13.08
N VAL A 26 0.57 2.69 -13.60
CA VAL A 26 1.84 2.59 -12.87
C VAL A 26 2.93 3.30 -13.66
N LEU A 27 3.60 4.28 -13.06
CA LEU A 27 4.57 5.16 -13.71
C LEU A 27 5.84 5.36 -12.85
N PRO A 28 7.05 5.14 -13.37
CA PRO A 28 7.33 4.54 -14.68
C PRO A 28 6.88 3.07 -14.72
N SER A 29 6.54 2.57 -15.91
CA SER A 29 6.16 1.17 -16.14
C SER A 29 7.35 0.21 -16.25
N SER A 30 8.58 0.74 -16.17
CA SER A 30 9.81 -0.04 -16.19
C SER A 30 10.89 0.66 -15.36
N GLY A 31 11.84 -0.14 -14.87
CA GLY A 31 12.92 0.32 -14.00
C GLY A 31 14.07 -0.68 -13.96
N SER A 32 15.05 -0.41 -13.10
CA SER A 32 16.19 -1.31 -12.90
C SER A 32 15.76 -2.60 -12.19
N SER A 33 16.23 -3.77 -12.65
CA SER A 33 16.03 -5.04 -11.95
C SER A 33 16.70 -5.09 -10.57
N GLY A 34 17.65 -4.18 -10.30
CA GLY A 34 18.22 -3.99 -8.97
C GLY A 34 17.24 -3.45 -7.91
N GLY A 35 16.00 -3.12 -8.31
CA GLY A 35 15.00 -2.53 -7.43
C GLY A 35 15.25 -1.04 -7.14
N GLY A 36 14.52 -0.49 -6.18
CA GLY A 36 14.67 0.89 -5.70
C GLY A 36 14.18 1.96 -6.67
N THR A 37 13.59 1.58 -7.81
CA THR A 37 12.94 2.54 -8.71
C THR A 37 11.70 3.09 -8.02
N ARG A 38 11.59 4.42 -7.90
CA ARG A 38 10.39 5.04 -7.34
C ARG A 38 9.26 4.97 -8.37
N VAL A 39 8.18 4.31 -7.99
CA VAL A 39 6.99 4.10 -8.80
C VAL A 39 5.83 4.90 -8.22
N THR A 40 5.04 5.49 -9.11
CA THR A 40 3.79 6.18 -8.83
C THR A 40 2.65 5.33 -9.33
N ILE A 41 1.75 4.96 -8.43
CA ILE A 41 0.52 4.23 -8.72
C ILE A 41 -0.62 5.26 -8.73
N LEU A 42 -1.32 5.35 -9.86
CA LEU A 42 -2.50 6.19 -10.04
C LEU A 42 -3.75 5.33 -9.97
N GLY A 43 -4.78 5.83 -9.31
CA GLY A 43 -5.97 5.05 -9.05
C GLY A 43 -7.10 5.82 -8.39
N SER A 44 -7.95 5.10 -7.68
CA SER A 44 -9.10 5.65 -6.94
C SER A 44 -9.35 4.88 -5.65
N ASN A 45 -10.02 5.55 -4.71
CA ASN A 45 -10.44 5.01 -3.42
C ASN A 45 -9.28 4.50 -2.54
N PHE A 46 -8.09 5.08 -2.67
CA PHE A 46 -6.98 4.75 -1.78
C PHE A 46 -7.20 5.35 -0.39
N VAL A 47 -7.10 4.51 0.62
CA VAL A 47 -7.19 4.86 2.03
C VAL A 47 -5.97 4.25 2.71
N GLY A 48 -5.21 5.09 3.38
CA GLY A 48 -4.00 4.69 4.10
C GLY A 48 -4.23 4.71 5.60
N GLU A 49 -3.24 4.21 6.30
CA GLU A 49 -3.17 4.25 7.75
C GLU A 49 -2.99 5.69 8.25
N SER A 50 -3.14 5.91 9.55
CA SER A 50 -2.95 7.23 10.18
C SER A 50 -1.54 7.79 10.04
N ASP A 51 -0.53 6.95 9.77
CA ASP A 51 0.85 7.34 9.46
C ASP A 51 1.06 7.70 7.97
N GLY A 52 0.02 7.58 7.13
CA GLY A 52 0.10 7.82 5.69
C GLY A 52 0.71 6.67 4.89
N SER A 53 0.99 5.53 5.55
CA SER A 53 1.41 4.30 4.89
C SER A 53 0.22 3.58 4.27
N ILE A 54 0.49 2.86 3.18
CA ILE A 54 -0.51 2.04 2.50
C ILE A 54 0.19 0.79 1.93
N PRO A 55 -0.30 -0.43 2.23
CA PRO A 55 0.32 -1.64 1.73
C PRO A 55 0.16 -1.77 0.21
N VAL A 56 1.27 -2.11 -0.46
CA VAL A 56 1.30 -2.42 -1.88
C VAL A 56 1.87 -3.81 -2.08
N GLN A 57 1.10 -4.72 -2.66
CA GLN A 57 1.59 -6.05 -3.00
C GLN A 57 2.24 -6.02 -4.38
N ALA A 58 3.49 -6.45 -4.44
CA ALA A 58 4.22 -6.68 -5.67
C ALA A 58 4.25 -8.18 -5.96
N ASN A 59 3.58 -8.61 -7.03
CA ASN A 59 3.59 -10.01 -7.46
C ASN A 59 4.67 -10.20 -8.52
N GLY A 60 5.86 -10.56 -8.06
CA GLY A 60 6.96 -10.95 -8.93
C GLY A 60 6.96 -12.45 -9.24
N PRO A 61 7.86 -12.91 -10.12
CA PRO A 61 7.94 -14.33 -10.53
C PRO A 61 8.37 -15.27 -9.40
N SER A 62 9.12 -14.80 -8.40
CA SER A 62 9.61 -15.63 -7.31
C SER A 62 8.63 -15.73 -6.14
N ALA A 63 7.99 -14.62 -5.78
CA ALA A 63 7.03 -14.53 -4.68
C ALA A 63 6.27 -13.19 -4.75
N ALA A 64 5.14 -13.13 -4.04
CA ALA A 64 4.50 -11.87 -3.70
C ALA A 64 5.21 -11.23 -2.49
N GLU A 65 5.43 -9.92 -2.54
CA GLU A 65 6.03 -9.13 -1.48
C GLU A 65 5.14 -7.94 -1.14
N VAL A 66 4.88 -7.70 0.15
CA VAL A 66 4.14 -6.51 0.60
C VAL A 66 5.13 -5.38 0.90
N LEU A 67 5.02 -4.30 0.15
CA LEU A 67 5.88 -3.13 0.19
C LEU A 67 5.20 -2.00 0.97
N PRO A 68 5.98 -1.18 1.71
CA PRO A 68 5.47 0.03 2.33
C PRO A 68 5.28 1.13 1.27
N GLY A 69 4.04 1.34 0.83
CA GLY A 69 3.67 2.49 0.01
C GLY A 69 3.43 3.74 0.85
N THR A 70 3.57 4.90 0.22
CA THR A 70 3.23 6.21 0.78
C THR A 70 2.01 6.75 0.08
N LEU A 71 0.92 6.95 0.82
CA LEU A 71 -0.28 7.60 0.31
C LEU A 71 0.00 9.09 0.11
N VAL A 72 -0.15 9.58 -1.12
CA VAL A 72 -0.02 11.00 -1.44
C VAL A 72 -1.40 11.66 -1.47
N THR A 73 -2.36 11.01 -2.14
CA THR A 73 -3.78 11.37 -2.18
C THR A 73 -4.62 10.10 -2.30
N SER A 74 -5.94 10.21 -2.17
CA SER A 74 -6.88 9.10 -2.40
C SER A 74 -6.85 8.50 -3.82
N SER A 75 -6.04 9.05 -4.72
CA SER A 75 -5.86 8.60 -6.10
C SER A 75 -4.38 8.43 -6.50
N MET A 76 -3.44 8.59 -5.56
CA MET A 76 -2.01 8.53 -5.84
C MET A 76 -1.22 7.93 -4.68
N VAL A 77 -0.47 6.88 -4.97
CA VAL A 77 0.47 6.21 -4.04
C VAL A 77 1.85 6.20 -4.65
N THR A 78 2.89 6.38 -3.84
CA THR A 78 4.27 6.15 -4.27
C THR A 78 4.89 4.97 -3.53
N VAL A 79 5.63 4.12 -4.23
CA VAL A 79 6.29 2.93 -3.67
C VAL A 79 7.64 2.73 -4.34
N TYR A 80 8.56 2.03 -3.69
CA TYR A 80 9.82 1.62 -4.31
C TYR A 80 9.71 0.19 -4.83
N ALA A 81 10.04 -0.02 -6.10
CA ALA A 81 10.01 -1.34 -6.71
C ALA A 81 11.01 -2.29 -6.00
N PRO A 82 10.63 -3.57 -5.79
CA PRO A 82 11.53 -4.56 -5.22
C PRO A 82 12.61 -4.94 -6.23
N ALA A 83 13.69 -5.57 -5.76
CA ALA A 83 14.67 -6.16 -6.65
C ALA A 83 14.12 -7.43 -7.30
N SER A 84 14.40 -7.64 -8.59
CA SER A 84 14.05 -8.83 -9.35
C SER A 84 15.30 -9.51 -9.90
N ALA A 85 15.26 -10.84 -10.06
CA ALA A 85 16.40 -11.60 -10.58
C ALA A 85 16.73 -11.26 -12.06
N GLY A 86 15.73 -10.79 -12.82
CA GLY A 86 15.89 -10.37 -14.21
C GLY A 86 14.89 -9.29 -14.61
N ALA A 87 14.73 -9.12 -15.92
CA ALA A 87 13.75 -8.22 -16.53
C ALA A 87 12.34 -8.85 -16.55
N ASP A 88 11.84 -9.16 -15.36
CA ASP A 88 10.54 -9.80 -15.16
C ASP A 88 9.44 -8.77 -14.95
N ALA A 89 8.23 -9.09 -15.39
CA ALA A 89 7.06 -8.29 -15.08
C ALA A 89 6.65 -8.49 -13.61
N VAL A 90 6.30 -7.39 -12.94
CA VAL A 90 5.77 -7.37 -11.57
C VAL A 90 4.45 -6.61 -11.60
N SER A 91 3.36 -7.23 -11.15
CA SER A 91 2.09 -6.53 -10.96
C SER A 91 2.06 -5.86 -9.59
N LEU A 92 1.48 -4.65 -9.52
CA LEU A 92 1.35 -3.89 -8.29
C LEU A 92 -0.11 -3.73 -7.92
N GLU A 93 -0.47 -4.15 -6.72
CA GLU A 93 -1.81 -4.07 -6.18
C GLU A 93 -1.80 -3.24 -4.88
N VAL A 94 -2.77 -2.37 -4.69
CA VAL A 94 -2.90 -1.52 -3.50
C VAL A 94 -3.96 -2.09 -2.58
N SER A 95 -3.72 -2.10 -1.27
CA SER A 95 -4.73 -2.47 -0.29
C SER A 95 -5.01 -1.33 0.68
N ASN A 96 -6.28 -1.18 1.05
CA ASN A 96 -6.72 -0.20 2.06
C ASN A 96 -6.72 -0.77 3.49
N ASN A 97 -6.48 -2.08 3.67
CA ASN A 97 -6.56 -2.75 4.97
C ASN A 97 -5.52 -3.88 5.15
N GLY A 98 -4.61 -4.06 4.19
CA GLY A 98 -3.59 -5.13 4.18
C GLY A 98 -4.13 -6.54 3.95
N LEU A 99 -5.44 -6.70 3.72
CA LEU A 99 -6.10 -7.99 3.51
C LEU A 99 -6.71 -8.11 2.11
N ASP A 100 -7.32 -7.02 1.63
CA ASP A 100 -7.98 -6.93 0.33
C ASP A 100 -7.13 -6.06 -0.61
N PHE A 101 -6.48 -6.69 -1.58
CA PHE A 101 -5.68 -5.99 -2.59
C PHE A 101 -6.53 -5.70 -3.83
N SER A 102 -6.29 -4.56 -4.46
CA SER A 102 -6.96 -4.17 -5.70
C SER A 102 -6.64 -5.19 -6.78
N THR A 103 -7.64 -5.87 -7.33
CA THR A 103 -7.41 -6.72 -8.51
C THR A 103 -7.14 -5.84 -9.73
N ASP A 104 -6.10 -6.17 -10.48
CA ASP A 104 -5.89 -5.66 -11.84
C ASP A 104 -7.15 -5.97 -12.68
N SER A 105 -7.72 -4.96 -13.34
CA SER A 105 -8.90 -5.11 -14.21
C SER A 105 -8.47 -5.30 -15.66
#